data_AF-A0A2W7P8Z9-F1
#
_entry.id   AF-A0A2W7P8Z9-F1
#
_cell.length_a   1.000
_cell.length_b   1.000
_cell.length_c   1.000
_cell.angle_alpha   90.00
_cell.angle_beta   90.00
_cell.angle_gamma   90.00
#
_symmetry.space_group_name_H-M   'P 1'
#
loop_
_entity.id
_entity.type
_entity.pdbx_description
1 polymer ?
#
loop_
_entity_poly.entity_id
_entity_poly.type
_entity_poly.pdbx_seq_one_letter_code
_entity_poly.pdbx_strand_id
1 'polypeptide(L)' 'MLNSLGILLVATVIIIIEVPSLLEKKQKKELIVFSILLIIGVTLSILRAFGINIPNPLDLLTFIFKPMNDLIRV' A
#
# COMPACT_ATOMS: atom_id res chain seq x y z
N MET A 1 -12.19 -9.86 8.68
CA MET A 1 -12.10 -9.28 10.03
C MET A 1 -10.83 -9.68 10.79
N LEU A 2 -10.33 -10.93 10.70
CA LEU A 2 -9.06 -11.31 11.33
C LEU A 2 -7.81 -10.79 10.59
N ASN A 3 -7.86 -10.72 9.26
CA ASN A 3 -6.70 -10.30 8.43
C ASN A 3 -6.29 -8.84 8.67
N SER A 4 -7.24 -7.93 8.94
CA SER A 4 -6.95 -6.52 9.21
C SER A 4 -6.23 -6.30 10.55
N LEU A 5 -6.47 -7.15 11.54
CA LEU A 5 -5.77 -7.11 12.82
C LEU A 5 -4.28 -7.44 12.67
N GLY A 6 -3.95 -8.43 11.82
CA GLY A 6 -2.56 -8.78 11.51
C GLY A 6 -1.80 -7.63 10.84
N ILE A 7 -2.45 -6.94 9.91
CA ILE A 7 -1.90 -5.76 9.22
C ILE A 7 -1.59 -4.63 10.22
N LEU A 8 -2.53 -4.34 11.13
CA LEU A 8 -2.34 -3.32 12.18
C LEU A 8 -1.21 -3.68 13.14
N LEU A 9 -1.08 -4.96 13.50
CA LEU A 9 0.00 -5.46 14.35
C LEU A 9 1.37 -5.24 13.70
N VAL A 10 1.51 -5.63 12.44
CA VAL A 10 2.75 -5.43 11.67
C VAL A 10 3.06 -3.94 11.53
N ALA A 11 2.08 -3.10 11.19
CA ALA A 11 2.27 -1.66 11.10
C ALA A 11 2.75 -1.05 12.42
N THR A 12 2.22 -1.53 13.56
CA THR A 12 2.62 -1.07 14.89
C THR A 12 4.07 -1.44 15.20
N VAL A 13 4.48 -2.68 14.90
CA VAL A 13 5.86 -3.14 15.10
C VAL A 13 6.83 -2.32 14.25
N ILE A 14 6.48 -2.07 12.98
CA ILE A 14 7.28 -1.25 12.07
C ILE A 14 7.45 0.17 12.62
N ILE A 15 6.35 0.82 13.07
CA ILE A 15 6.40 2.15 13.69
C ILE A 15 7.34 2.17 14.90
N ILE A 16 7.24 1.19 15.79
CA ILE A 16 8.04 1.14 17.03
C ILE A 16 9.54 0.98 16.73
N ILE A 17 9.92 0.31 15.63
CA ILE A 17 11.33 0.13 15.27
C ILE A 17 11.85 1.35 14.48
N GLU A 18 11.10 1.80 13.47
CA GLU A 18 11.59 2.83 12.55
C GLU A 18 11.43 4.25 13.09
N VAL A 19 10.34 4.60 13.78
CA VAL A 19 10.12 5.97 14.28
C VAL A 19 11.19 6.43 15.27
N PRO A 20 11.58 5.67 16.33
CA PRO A 20 12.65 6.11 17.21
C PRO A 20 13.99 6.18 16.48
N SER A 21 14.32 5.21 15.63
CA SER A 21 15.54 5.22 14.80
C SER A 21 15.63 6.47 13.89
N LEU A 22 14.51 6.88 13.30
CA LEU A 22 14.41 8.08 12.44
C LEU A 22 14.45 9.40 13.24
N LEU A 23 13.86 9.41 14.44
CA LEU A 23 13.90 10.56 15.36
C LEU A 23 15.31 10.79 15.92
N GLU A 24 16.02 9.71 16.29
CA GLU A 24 17.40 9.78 16.79
C GLU A 24 18.35 10.34 15.73
N LYS A 25 18.15 10.02 14.46
CA LYS A 25 18.93 10.55 13.34
C LYS A 25 18.57 11.99 12.93
N LYS A 26 17.57 12.62 13.56
CA LYS A 26 17.01 13.94 13.18
C LYS A 26 16.58 14.06 11.71
N GLN A 27 16.37 12.94 11.02
CA GLN A 27 16.05 12.90 9.60
C GLN A 27 14.54 13.10 9.37
N LYS A 28 14.07 14.34 9.60
CA LYS A 28 12.65 14.71 9.42
C LYS A 28 12.10 14.42 8.02
N LYS A 29 12.95 14.51 6.98
CA LYS A 29 12.57 14.17 5.60
C LYS A 29 12.30 12.67 5.42
N GLU A 30 13.15 11.82 5.99
CA GLU A 30 12.96 10.37 5.91
C GLU A 30 11.73 9.93 6.70
N LEU A 31 11.48 10.53 7.86
CA LEU A 31 10.28 10.26 8.66
C LEU A 31 8.98 10.55 7.89
N ILE A 32 8.96 11.63 7.09
CA ILE A 32 7.83 11.98 6.23
C ILE A 32 7.65 10.95 5.11
N VAL A 33 8.72 10.59 4.41
CA VAL A 33 8.65 9.59 3.32
C VAL A 33 8.19 8.24 3.85
N PHE A 34 8.75 7.81 4.99
CA PHE A 34 8.36 6.60 5.68
C PHE A 34 6.87 6.62 6.07
N SER A 35 6.41 7.71 6.71
CA SER A 35 5.01 7.85 7.11
C SER A 35 4.05 7.81 5.92
N ILE A 36 4.41 8.45 4.81
CA ILE A 36 3.60 8.42 3.58
C ILE A 36 3.51 7.00 3.03
N LEU A 37 4.64 6.31 2.91
CA LEU A 37 4.69 4.91 2.44
C LEU A 37 3.87 3.98 3.36
N LEU A 38 4.00 4.16 4.67
CA LEU A 38 3.27 3.38 5.66
C LEU A 38 1.75 3.62 5.55
N ILE A 39 1.32 4.87 5.43
CA ILE A 39 -0.09 5.24 5.24
C ILE A 39 -0.64 4.58 3.97
N ILE A 40 0.11 4.64 2.86
CA ILE A 40 -0.29 4.00 1.59
C ILE A 40 -0.44 2.48 1.79
N GLY A 41 0.55 1.82 2.39
CA GLY A 41 0.53 0.38 2.63
C GLY A 41 -0.62 -0.06 3.54
N VAL A 42 -0.87 0.67 4.63
CA VAL A 42 -1.98 0.41 5.55
C VAL A 42 -3.32 0.64 4.86
N THR A 43 -3.46 1.74 4.11
CA THR A 43 -4.70 2.05 3.37
C THR A 43 -5.02 0.96 2.36
N LEU A 44 -4.04 0.54 1.53
CA LEU A 44 -4.21 -0.56 0.59
C LEU A 44 -4.58 -1.87 1.29
N SER A 45 -3.94 -2.15 2.43
CA SER A 45 -4.20 -3.36 3.19
C SER A 45 -5.60 -3.36 3.82
N ILE A 46 -6.09 -2.21 4.29
CA ILE A 46 -7.45 -2.01 4.81
C ILE A 46 -8.47 -2.14 3.67
N LEU A 47 -8.26 -1.49 2.53
CA LEU A 47 -9.12 -1.59 1.35
C LEU A 47 -9.28 -3.06 0.93
N ARG A 48 -8.17 -3.80 0.87
CA ARG A 48 -8.18 -5.24 0.59
C ARG A 48 -8.91 -6.04 1.66
N ALA A 49 -8.75 -5.71 2.94
CA ALA A 49 -9.44 -6.37 4.04
C ALA A 49 -10.96 -6.09 4.06
N PHE A 50 -11.40 -4.95 3.54
CA PHE A 50 -12.82 -4.61 3.33
C PHE A 50 -13.46 -5.33 2.14
N GLY A 51 -12.71 -6.18 1.42
CA GLY A 51 -13.22 -6.88 0.25
C GLY A 51 -13.31 -5.99 -0.99
N ILE A 52 -12.75 -4.78 -0.94
CA ILE A 52 -12.48 -3.99 -2.14
C ILE A 52 -11.37 -4.75 -2.86
N ASN A 53 -11.76 -5.47 -3.92
CA ASN A 53 -10.82 -6.12 -4.82
C ASN A 53 -9.98 -5.02 -5.47
N ILE A 54 -8.82 -4.77 -4.88
CA ILE A 54 -7.78 -4.00 -5.54
C ILE A 54 -7.50 -4.77 -6.84
N PRO A 55 -7.77 -4.18 -8.01
CA PRO A 55 -7.51 -4.84 -9.27
C PRO A 55 -6.06 -5.28 -9.24
N ASN A 56 -5.83 -6.57 -9.48
CA ASN A 56 -4.48 -7.10 -9.58
C ASN A 56 -3.70 -6.21 -10.57
N PRO A 57 -2.41 -5.91 -10.39
CA PRO A 57 -1.62 -5.21 -11.41
C PRO A 57 -1.85 -5.75 -12.83
N LEU A 58 -2.12 -7.06 -12.97
CA LEU A 58 -2.54 -7.68 -14.24
C LEU A 58 -3.95 -7.26 -14.72
N ASP A 59 -4.92 -7.07 -13.82
CA ASP A 59 -6.25 -6.53 -14.16
C ASP A 59 -6.19 -5.05 -14.51
N LEU A 60 -5.34 -4.28 -13.82
CA LEU A 60 -5.07 -2.87 -14.14
C LEU A 60 -4.40 -2.73 -15.50
N LEU A 61 -3.40 -3.57 -15.78
CA LEU A 61 -2.81 -3.72 -17.10
C LEU A 61 -3.89 -4.10 -18.11
N THR A 62 -4.70 -5.12 -17.82
CA THR A 62 -5.77 -5.54 -18.73
C THR A 62 -6.76 -4.40 -18.99
N PHE A 63 -7.14 -3.60 -18.01
CA PHE A 63 -8.03 -2.45 -18.19
C PHE A 63 -7.44 -1.38 -19.12
N ILE A 64 -6.15 -1.08 -18.97
CA ILE A 64 -5.44 -0.10 -19.80
C ILE A 64 -5.24 -0.63 -21.23
N PHE A 65 -4.91 -1.92 -21.36
CA PHE A 65 -4.59 -2.56 -22.64
C PHE A 65 -5.83 -3.07 -23.40
N LYS A 66 -6.96 -3.28 -22.73
CA LYS A 66 -8.25 -3.70 -23.33
C LYS A 66 -8.72 -2.75 -24.44
N PRO A 67 -8.76 -1.42 -24.28
CA PRO A 67 -9.15 -0.52 -25.37
C PRO A 67 -8.18 -0.61 -26.56
N MET A 68 -6.89 -0.84 -26.35
CA MET A 68 -5.95 -1.05 -27.45
C MET A 68 -6.20 -2.38 -28.18
N ASN A 69 -6.53 -3.43 -27.44
CA ASN A 69 -6.81 -4.75 -28.01
C ASN A 69 -8.11 -4.77 -28.82
N ASP A 70 -9.13 -4.02 -28.40
CA ASP A 70 -10.37 -3.85 -29.19
C ASP A 70 -10.14 -3.04 -30.48
N LEU A 71 -9.20 -2.10 -30.48
CA LEU A 71 -8.83 -1.35 -31.68
C LEU A 71 -8.03 -2.18 -32.70
N ILE A 72 -7.22 -3.15 -32.23
CA ILE A 72 -6.47 -4.07 -33.09
C ILE A 72 -7.38 -5.17 -33.65
N ARG A 73 -8.53 -5.42 -33.02
CA ARG A 73 -9.51 -6.44 -33.44
C ARG A 73 -10.52 -5.94 -34.49
N VAL A 74 -10.30 -4.75 -35.04
CA VAL A 74 -10.96 -4.22 -36.26
C VAL A 74 -10.33 -4.88 -37.49
#